data_AF-B2WBW2-F1
#
_entry.id   AF-B2WBW2-F1
#
_cell.length_a   1.000
_cell.length_b   1.000
_cell.length_c   1.000
_cell.angle_alpha   90.00
_cell.angle_beta   90.00
_cell.angle_gamma   90.00
#
_symmetry.space_group_name_H-M   'P 1'
#
loop_
_entity.id
_entity.type
_entity.pdbx_description
1 polymer ?
#
loop_
_entity_poly.entity_id
_entity_poly.type
_entity_poly.pdbx_seq_one_letter_code
_entity_poly.pdbx_strand_id
1 'polypeptide(L)'
;MRPPAHRIKLPQGSLQPPKTRPSHHPSPRQFSYRHPRQFLVAQPGSPRPQLPFLYPSGQPLSNGQLQRLFSISANHKKFIKETAKLSVRYSILIFLLTSCFSIASLGILSEQQERAFPSPHEWSLITRFRFRRGKWWQVPENNEEEGFPNWARVYSELEYALKRLENPNQDGAGLKEQEEGGILVPGLGKAGFDISAKSEEWRQGYYEVLMGMATAAERLDGWVTDRWRRNVWAPEFIQSPTNKRPKTVLPGMPEPPDADHRVPAAEAPETFYLKIITSKGFTTYQRLSAALGYADWLSFRTLPDSAEEMYRWALDIAIAGLPTPEPSAVVDRETGILSATAPKEAVTPNIIYAATNLATFLAEQRRITSALPIFISLLRARLGADEAYIPTVVTQKDSSLIGTLISLLKEPDYPPVPPSGDEPLLRKETDRCEEAALKNYIGEILFATAGSSSTQRQQGLSWVRDAVSTSKLAQSLDSIRAKEDIRKKCEQCEEVGLESWGKIMTYLAAEAKEKQSQAKSGGLTGLVWKIRGTKGLDEDVENLEGEEEGVTLRLNKLRSKMLKDEYEDMDRKYARTFVF
;
A
#
# COMPACT_ATOMS: atom_id res chain seq x y z
N MET A 1 -47.15 -16.83 -24.66
CA MET A 1 -46.26 -18.00 -24.81
C MET A 1 -45.51 -18.19 -23.51
N ARG A 2 -45.83 -19.26 -22.76
CA ARG A 2 -45.21 -19.62 -21.47
C ARG A 2 -44.13 -20.68 -21.71
N PRO A 3 -42.93 -20.59 -21.13
CA PRO A 3 -41.95 -21.67 -21.19
C PRO A 3 -42.35 -22.84 -20.26
N PRO A 4 -42.12 -24.10 -20.65
CA PRO A 4 -42.57 -25.28 -19.91
C PRO A 4 -41.62 -25.66 -18.76
N ALA A 5 -42.21 -26.16 -17.68
CA ALA A 5 -41.54 -26.63 -16.47
C ALA A 5 -40.88 -28.02 -16.68
N HIS A 6 -39.62 -28.17 -16.26
CA HIS A 6 -38.93 -29.46 -16.24
C HIS A 6 -39.27 -30.26 -14.97
N ARG A 7 -39.82 -31.46 -15.21
CA ARG A 7 -40.25 -32.45 -14.20
C ARG A 7 -39.08 -33.34 -13.81
N ILE A 8 -38.79 -33.43 -12.52
CA ILE A 8 -37.76 -34.30 -11.91
C ILE A 8 -38.14 -35.77 -12.13
N LYS A 9 -37.23 -36.57 -12.70
CA LYS A 9 -37.38 -38.02 -12.85
C LYS A 9 -36.63 -38.74 -11.72
N LEU A 10 -37.38 -39.49 -10.90
CA LEU A 10 -36.82 -40.47 -9.96
C LEU A 10 -36.44 -41.76 -10.71
N PRO A 11 -35.31 -42.40 -10.39
CA PRO A 11 -34.92 -43.64 -11.04
C PRO A 11 -35.76 -44.83 -10.56
N GLN A 12 -36.32 -45.54 -11.54
CA GLN A 12 -37.05 -46.80 -11.40
C GLN A 12 -36.10 -47.94 -11.05
N GLY A 13 -36.48 -48.73 -10.04
CA GLY A 13 -35.80 -49.97 -9.68
C GLY A 13 -36.06 -51.08 -10.70
N SER A 14 -35.00 -51.80 -11.09
CA SER A 14 -35.09 -53.06 -11.81
C SER A 14 -34.97 -54.24 -10.84
N LEU A 15 -36.05 -55.02 -10.73
CA LEU A 15 -36.08 -56.32 -10.08
C LEU A 15 -35.45 -57.38 -11.01
N GLN A 16 -34.50 -58.17 -10.50
CA GLN A 16 -34.11 -59.45 -11.09
C GLN A 16 -33.96 -60.51 -9.98
N PRO A 17 -34.46 -61.76 -10.17
CA PRO A 17 -34.55 -62.78 -9.11
C PRO A 17 -33.48 -63.90 -9.30
N PRO A 18 -33.47 -64.99 -8.51
CA PRO A 18 -32.36 -65.36 -7.62
C PRO A 18 -31.44 -66.46 -8.18
N LYS A 19 -30.17 -66.46 -7.77
CA LYS A 19 -29.32 -67.66 -7.87
C LYS A 19 -28.60 -67.96 -6.55
N THR A 20 -28.96 -69.14 -6.07
CA THR A 20 -28.43 -70.04 -5.04
C THR A 20 -26.99 -69.80 -4.54
N ARG A 21 -26.86 -69.86 -3.20
CA ARG A 21 -25.63 -69.96 -2.38
C ARG A 21 -24.73 -71.13 -2.81
N PRO A 22 -23.43 -71.10 -2.44
CA PRO A 22 -23.06 -71.79 -1.20
C PRO A 22 -22.06 -71.04 -0.29
N SER A 23 -22.16 -71.44 0.98
CA SER A 23 -21.16 -71.45 2.06
C SER A 23 -20.44 -70.17 2.50
N HIS A 24 -20.94 -69.70 3.65
CA HIS A 24 -20.26 -68.92 4.67
C HIS A 24 -18.81 -69.37 4.95
N HIS A 25 -17.90 -68.39 5.03
CA HIS A 25 -16.90 -68.36 6.09
C HIS A 25 -16.90 -66.98 6.78
N PRO A 26 -17.12 -66.92 8.10
CA PRO A 26 -17.07 -65.67 8.85
C PRO A 26 -15.62 -65.25 9.11
N SER A 27 -15.34 -63.99 8.82
CA SER A 27 -14.17 -63.25 9.30
C SER A 27 -14.37 -62.84 10.76
N PRO A 28 -13.46 -63.21 11.69
CA PRO A 28 -13.43 -62.60 13.00
C PRO A 28 -12.41 -61.45 13.06
N ARG A 29 -12.85 -60.43 13.79
CA ARG A 29 -12.18 -59.17 14.12
C ARG A 29 -10.84 -59.35 14.81
N GLN A 30 -10.05 -58.28 14.66
CA GLN A 30 -8.79 -57.95 15.32
C GLN A 30 -8.85 -58.17 16.85
N PHE A 31 -7.96 -59.02 17.35
CA PHE A 31 -7.60 -59.06 18.76
C PHE A 31 -6.32 -58.24 18.99
N SER A 32 -6.40 -57.42 20.03
CA SER A 32 -5.37 -56.59 20.64
C SER A 32 -4.00 -57.29 20.79
N TYR A 33 -2.95 -56.63 20.30
CA TYR A 33 -1.58 -56.89 20.76
C TYR A 33 -1.44 -56.42 22.22
N ARG A 34 -1.71 -57.30 23.19
CA ARG A 34 -1.22 -57.13 24.56
C ARG A 34 -0.03 -58.06 24.76
N HIS A 35 1.09 -57.49 25.21
CA HIS A 35 2.28 -58.23 25.64
C HIS A 35 1.92 -59.29 26.69
N PRO A 36 2.55 -60.48 26.69
CA PRO A 36 2.36 -61.45 27.75
C PRO A 36 2.99 -60.91 29.03
N ARG A 37 2.16 -60.32 29.90
CA ARG A 37 2.48 -60.23 31.33
C ARG A 37 2.57 -61.66 31.85
N GLN A 38 3.68 -61.94 32.49
CA GLN A 38 3.99 -63.19 33.18
C GLN A 38 2.84 -63.54 34.14
N PHE A 39 1.98 -64.48 33.74
CA PHE A 39 1.15 -65.21 34.69
C PHE A 39 2.07 -66.18 35.42
N LEU A 40 2.48 -65.82 36.63
CA LEU A 40 2.98 -66.77 37.61
C LEU A 40 1.84 -67.74 37.90
N VAL A 41 1.96 -68.96 37.38
CA VAL A 41 1.15 -70.10 37.80
C VAL A 41 1.51 -70.39 39.25
N ALA A 42 0.76 -69.81 40.19
CA ALA A 42 0.71 -70.30 41.56
C ALA A 42 -0.29 -71.46 41.59
N GLN A 43 0.20 -72.66 41.91
CA GLN A 43 -0.62 -73.86 42.07
C GLN A 43 -1.68 -73.68 43.17
N PRO A 44 -2.87 -74.31 43.07
CA PRO A 44 -3.77 -74.46 44.19
C PRO A 44 -3.39 -75.71 44.99
N GLY A 45 -2.89 -75.54 46.22
CA GLY A 45 -2.57 -76.67 47.09
C GLY A 45 -2.08 -76.31 48.50
N SER A 46 -2.80 -75.40 49.21
CA SER A 46 -2.56 -74.99 50.63
C SER A 46 -1.23 -74.23 50.85
N PRO A 47 -1.05 -73.18 51.72
CA PRO A 47 -1.63 -72.91 53.04
C PRO A 47 -1.90 -71.41 53.34
N ARG A 48 -2.21 -71.06 54.60
CA ARG A 48 -2.58 -69.74 55.18
C ARG A 48 -2.06 -68.45 54.50
N PRO A 49 -2.88 -67.37 54.49
CA PRO A 49 -2.48 -66.04 53.99
C PRO A 49 -1.40 -65.42 54.88
N GLN A 50 -0.24 -65.11 54.33
CA GLN A 50 0.80 -64.33 55.02
C GLN A 50 0.74 -62.88 54.55
N LEU A 51 0.39 -61.99 55.49
CA LEU A 51 0.27 -60.55 55.30
C LEU A 51 1.70 -59.92 55.31
N PRO A 52 2.06 -59.06 54.34
CA PRO A 52 3.43 -58.59 54.11
C PRO A 52 3.91 -57.50 55.08
N PHE A 53 3.31 -57.35 56.26
CA PHE A 53 3.63 -56.27 57.21
C PHE A 53 4.52 -56.71 58.39
N LEU A 54 4.96 -57.97 58.44
CA LEU A 54 5.67 -58.54 59.60
C LEU A 54 7.13 -58.96 59.36
N TYR A 55 7.79 -58.47 58.31
CA TYR A 55 9.26 -58.56 58.24
C TYR A 55 9.91 -57.17 58.20
N PRO A 56 10.68 -56.81 59.25
CA PRO A 56 11.49 -55.61 59.26
C PRO A 56 12.77 -55.84 58.44
N SER A 57 13.06 -54.86 57.59
CA SER A 57 14.39 -54.37 57.20
C SER A 57 15.61 -55.25 57.53
N GLY A 58 16.27 -55.74 56.49
CA GLY A 58 17.69 -56.09 56.59
C GLY A 58 18.18 -57.03 55.49
N GLN A 59 18.55 -56.49 54.34
CA GLN A 59 19.82 -56.82 53.67
C GLN A 59 20.02 -56.00 52.39
N PRO A 60 21.29 -55.70 52.05
CA PRO A 60 21.65 -54.57 51.22
C PRO A 60 21.30 -54.81 49.76
N LEU A 61 21.06 -53.70 49.04
CA LEU A 61 21.03 -53.63 47.59
C LEU A 61 22.32 -54.24 47.02
N SER A 62 22.32 -55.56 46.83
CA SER A 62 23.40 -56.28 46.18
C SER A 62 23.38 -55.87 44.71
N ASN A 63 24.58 -55.60 44.17
CA ASN A 63 24.83 -55.22 42.78
C ASN A 63 24.19 -56.16 41.74
N GLY A 64 23.66 -57.32 42.13
CA GLY A 64 22.91 -58.24 41.29
C GLY A 64 21.49 -57.77 40.89
N GLN A 65 20.82 -56.89 41.65
CA GLN A 65 19.51 -56.35 41.23
C GLN A 65 19.64 -55.21 40.21
N LEU A 66 20.67 -54.37 40.31
CA LEU A 66 21.00 -53.38 39.27
C LEU A 66 21.50 -54.06 37.99
N GLN A 67 22.28 -55.15 38.10
CA GLN A 67 22.68 -55.94 36.92
C GLN A 67 21.52 -56.70 36.26
N ARG A 68 20.41 -56.98 36.96
CA ARG A 68 19.18 -57.52 36.33
C ARG A 68 18.32 -56.47 35.63
N LEU A 69 18.40 -55.20 36.05
CA LEU A 69 17.80 -54.09 35.30
C LEU A 69 18.57 -53.78 34.01
N PHE A 70 19.88 -54.08 33.98
CA PHE A 70 20.75 -53.90 32.80
C PHE A 70 21.20 -55.20 32.12
N SER A 71 20.66 -56.37 32.50
CA SER A 71 20.95 -57.62 31.79
C SER A 71 20.16 -57.64 30.50
N ILE A 72 20.70 -56.97 29.47
CA ILE A 72 20.17 -56.99 28.12
C ILE A 72 20.24 -58.44 27.62
N SER A 73 19.11 -59.15 27.70
CA SER A 73 18.99 -60.50 27.13
C SER A 73 19.32 -60.45 25.64
N ALA A 74 19.80 -61.56 25.05
CA ALA A 74 20.17 -61.60 23.63
C ALA A 74 19.01 -61.16 22.70
N ASN A 75 17.76 -61.37 23.13
CA ASN A 75 16.55 -60.92 22.43
C ASN A 75 16.36 -59.40 22.53
N HIS A 76 16.75 -58.79 23.66
CA HIS A 76 16.70 -57.34 23.84
C HIS A 76 17.81 -56.62 23.04
N LYS A 77 18.99 -57.24 22.85
CA LYS A 77 20.03 -56.73 21.93
C LYS A 77 19.56 -56.72 20.47
N LYS A 78 18.87 -57.80 20.03
CA LYS A 78 18.27 -57.87 18.68
C LYS A 78 17.16 -56.84 18.51
N PHE A 79 16.27 -56.72 19.49
CA PHE A 79 15.21 -55.71 19.49
C PHE A 79 15.79 -54.30 19.40
N ILE A 80 16.73 -53.91 20.27
CA ILE A 80 17.37 -52.58 20.22
C ILE A 80 18.06 -52.33 18.88
N LYS A 81 18.76 -53.33 18.32
CA LYS A 81 19.42 -53.21 17.01
C LYS A 81 18.41 -53.03 15.87
N GLU A 82 17.30 -53.76 15.88
CA GLU A 82 16.23 -53.66 14.89
C GLU A 82 15.46 -52.34 15.04
N THR A 83 15.12 -51.94 16.26
CA THR A 83 14.48 -50.65 16.57
C THR A 83 15.38 -49.49 16.17
N ALA A 84 16.68 -49.54 16.44
CA ALA A 84 17.63 -48.51 16.01
C ALA A 84 17.76 -48.44 14.49
N LYS A 85 17.76 -49.59 13.79
CA LYS A 85 17.80 -49.63 12.32
C LYS A 85 16.51 -49.05 11.72
N LEU A 86 15.36 -49.35 12.30
CA LEU A 86 14.07 -48.78 11.92
C LEU A 86 14.01 -47.28 12.21
N SER A 87 14.46 -46.84 13.40
CA SER A 87 14.45 -45.43 13.78
C SER A 87 15.31 -44.60 12.85
N VAL A 88 16.53 -45.04 12.54
CA VAL A 88 17.41 -44.35 11.57
C VAL A 88 16.76 -44.27 10.18
N ARG A 89 16.14 -45.36 9.71
CA ARG A 89 15.45 -45.38 8.41
C ARG A 89 14.28 -44.39 8.38
N TYR A 90 13.46 -44.34 9.42
CA TYR A 90 12.34 -43.41 9.51
C TYR A 90 12.82 -41.96 9.73
N SER A 91 13.87 -41.73 10.51
CA SER A 91 14.46 -40.39 10.69
C SER A 91 14.98 -39.83 9.37
N ILE A 92 15.65 -40.65 8.54
CA ILE A 92 16.08 -40.22 7.20
C ILE A 92 14.87 -39.92 6.31
N LEU A 93 13.84 -40.77 6.32
CA LEU A 93 12.62 -40.52 5.53
C LEU A 93 11.88 -39.25 5.97
N ILE A 94 11.74 -39.03 7.27
CA ILE A 94 11.11 -37.82 7.83
C ILE A 94 11.94 -36.59 7.48
N PHE A 95 13.26 -36.66 7.60
CA PHE A 95 14.15 -35.56 7.22
C PHE A 95 14.03 -35.21 5.73
N LEU A 96 14.00 -36.21 4.84
CA LEU A 96 13.81 -35.98 3.41
C LEU A 96 12.42 -35.40 3.11
N LEU A 97 11.36 -35.93 3.73
CA LEU A 97 9.99 -35.43 3.54
C LEU A 97 9.84 -33.99 4.03
N THR A 98 10.34 -33.69 5.24
CA THR A 98 10.28 -32.34 5.82
C THR A 98 11.14 -31.34 5.04
N SER A 99 12.32 -31.75 4.58
CA SER A 99 13.17 -30.90 3.72
C SER A 99 12.51 -30.63 2.38
N CYS A 100 11.94 -31.66 1.72
CA CYS A 100 11.23 -31.50 0.45
C CYS A 100 10.00 -30.59 0.61
N PHE A 101 9.20 -30.79 1.67
CA PHE A 101 8.06 -29.93 1.98
C PHE A 101 8.49 -28.48 2.24
N SER A 102 9.58 -28.27 2.98
CA SER A 102 10.11 -26.92 3.25
C SER A 102 10.58 -26.22 1.97
N ILE A 103 11.29 -26.94 1.09
CA ILE A 103 11.74 -26.40 -0.21
C ILE A 103 10.53 -26.09 -1.10
N ALA A 104 9.54 -26.98 -1.16
CA ALA A 104 8.31 -26.75 -1.93
C ALA A 104 7.52 -25.54 -1.40
N SER A 105 7.39 -25.41 -0.07
CA SER A 105 6.75 -24.27 0.57
C SER A 105 7.47 -22.95 0.27
N LEU A 106 8.81 -22.92 0.37
CA LEU A 106 9.61 -21.75 -0.02
C LEU A 106 9.46 -21.41 -1.50
N GLY A 107 9.38 -22.43 -2.37
CA GLY A 107 9.13 -22.24 -3.79
C GLY A 107 7.78 -21.59 -4.07
N ILE A 108 6.71 -22.08 -3.42
CA ILE A 108 5.35 -21.53 -3.54
C ILE A 108 5.31 -20.09 -3.04
N LEU A 109 5.91 -19.82 -1.86
CA LEU A 109 5.96 -18.45 -1.32
C LEU A 109 6.76 -17.51 -2.23
N SER A 110 7.89 -17.97 -2.79
CA SER A 110 8.66 -17.19 -3.76
C SER A 110 7.86 -16.88 -5.02
N GLU A 111 7.07 -17.84 -5.50
CA GLU A 111 6.24 -17.69 -6.69
C GLU A 111 5.10 -16.69 -6.45
N GLN A 112 4.43 -16.81 -5.29
CA GLN A 112 3.42 -15.83 -4.86
C GLN A 112 4.02 -14.43 -4.75
N GLN A 113 5.24 -14.31 -4.21
CA GLN A 113 5.96 -13.04 -4.15
C GLN A 113 6.36 -12.51 -5.54
N GLU A 114 6.74 -13.37 -6.49
CA GLU A 114 7.01 -12.95 -7.87
C GLU A 114 5.75 -12.42 -8.56
N ARG A 115 4.60 -13.05 -8.32
CA ARG A 115 3.33 -12.58 -8.87
C ARG A 115 2.86 -11.27 -8.24
N ALA A 116 3.10 -11.09 -6.95
CA ALA A 116 2.73 -9.87 -6.24
C ALA A 116 3.66 -8.71 -6.60
N PHE A 117 4.97 -8.98 -6.69
CA PHE A 117 6.02 -8.00 -6.98
C PHE A 117 6.90 -8.54 -8.11
N PRO A 118 6.47 -8.38 -9.38
CA PRO A 118 7.24 -8.86 -10.53
C PRO A 118 8.59 -8.15 -10.57
N SER A 119 9.65 -8.91 -10.84
CA SER A 119 11.02 -8.39 -10.95
C SER A 119 11.59 -8.64 -12.34
N PRO A 120 12.42 -7.74 -12.89
CA PRO A 120 12.97 -7.91 -14.24
C PRO A 120 13.70 -9.24 -14.39
N HIS A 121 13.43 -9.95 -15.50
CA HIS A 121 13.99 -11.28 -15.74
C HIS A 121 15.51 -11.26 -15.96
N GLU A 122 16.03 -10.11 -16.42
CA GLU A 122 17.46 -9.88 -16.65
C GLU A 122 18.29 -9.77 -15.36
N TRP A 123 17.64 -9.57 -14.20
CA TRP A 123 18.35 -9.46 -12.93
C TRP A 123 18.78 -10.81 -12.39
N SER A 124 19.95 -10.86 -11.75
CA SER A 124 20.34 -12.05 -10.99
C SER A 124 19.30 -12.41 -9.92
N LEU A 125 19.12 -13.71 -9.67
CA LEU A 125 18.15 -14.24 -8.69
C LEU A 125 18.29 -13.62 -7.30
N ILE A 126 19.52 -13.28 -6.89
CA ILE A 126 19.79 -12.64 -5.60
C ILE A 126 19.20 -11.24 -5.56
N THR A 127 19.37 -10.44 -6.61
CA THR A 127 18.84 -9.08 -6.71
C THR A 127 17.31 -9.11 -6.75
N ARG A 128 16.72 -10.03 -7.53
CA ARG A 128 15.27 -10.27 -7.56
C ARG A 128 14.71 -10.64 -6.19
N PHE A 129 15.37 -11.54 -5.47
CA PHE A 129 14.95 -11.95 -4.13
C PHE A 129 15.03 -10.80 -3.11
N ARG A 130 16.07 -9.97 -3.19
CA ARG A 130 16.27 -8.82 -2.28
C ARG A 130 15.27 -7.70 -2.56
N PHE A 131 15.04 -7.39 -3.83
CA PHE A 131 14.00 -6.45 -4.26
C PHE A 131 12.61 -6.88 -3.76
N ARG A 132 12.22 -8.13 -4.01
CA ARG A 132 10.92 -8.66 -3.55
C ARG A 132 10.78 -8.64 -2.05
N ARG A 133 11.84 -8.98 -1.30
CA ARG A 133 11.86 -8.83 0.17
C ARG A 133 11.65 -7.38 0.59
N GLY A 134 12.34 -6.43 -0.05
CA GLY A 134 12.15 -5.01 0.20
C GLY A 134 10.70 -4.57 0.00
N LYS A 135 10.09 -4.93 -1.13
CA LYS A 135 8.67 -4.66 -1.44
C LYS A 135 7.72 -5.36 -0.47
N TRP A 136 8.04 -6.59 -0.05
CA TRP A 136 7.25 -7.34 0.93
C TRP A 136 7.14 -6.60 2.26
N TRP A 137 8.26 -6.07 2.77
CA TRP A 137 8.31 -5.30 4.03
C TRP A 137 7.67 -3.91 3.92
N GLN A 138 7.51 -3.36 2.71
CA GLN A 138 6.82 -2.08 2.48
C GLN A 138 5.30 -2.19 2.68
N VAL A 139 4.73 -3.37 2.45
CA VAL A 139 3.29 -3.59 2.60
C VAL A 139 2.97 -3.82 4.08
N PRO A 140 2.19 -2.92 4.73
CA PRO A 140 1.87 -3.05 6.15
C PRO A 140 1.20 -4.38 6.50
N GLU A 141 0.33 -4.88 5.61
CA GLU A 141 -0.42 -6.12 5.83
C GLU A 141 0.47 -7.36 6.00
N ASN A 142 1.70 -7.34 5.47
CA ASN A 142 2.62 -8.45 5.55
C ASN A 142 3.40 -8.51 6.88
N ASN A 143 3.32 -7.44 7.69
CA ASN A 143 4.09 -7.28 8.92
C ASN A 143 3.18 -7.52 10.13
N GLU A 144 2.68 -8.75 10.26
CA GLU A 144 1.62 -9.14 11.21
C GLU A 144 1.91 -8.76 12.68
N GLU A 145 3.17 -8.72 13.10
CA GLU A 145 3.57 -8.38 14.48
C GLU A 145 3.63 -6.87 14.75
N GLU A 146 3.98 -6.06 13.75
CA GLU A 146 4.21 -4.62 13.89
C GLU A 146 3.00 -3.80 13.42
N GLY A 147 2.27 -4.27 12.40
CA GLY A 147 1.14 -3.55 11.79
C GLY A 147 1.56 -2.29 11.00
N PHE A 148 2.86 -2.06 10.84
CA PHE A 148 3.42 -0.97 10.04
C PHE A 148 4.64 -1.45 9.23
N PRO A 149 5.02 -0.74 8.14
CA PRO A 149 6.23 -1.05 7.37
C PRO A 149 7.50 -0.87 8.19
N ASN A 150 8.34 -1.91 8.25
CA ASN A 150 9.66 -1.80 8.88
C ASN A 150 10.65 -1.13 7.92
N TRP A 151 10.65 0.22 7.90
CA TRP A 151 11.43 1.02 6.95
C TRP A 151 12.94 0.73 7.01
N ALA A 152 13.49 0.39 8.18
CA ALA A 152 14.90 0.02 8.32
C ALA A 152 15.24 -1.26 7.55
N ARG A 153 14.37 -2.29 7.60
CA ARG A 153 14.52 -3.51 6.81
C ARG A 153 14.31 -3.24 5.33
N VAL A 154 13.30 -2.45 4.98
CA VAL A 154 13.05 -2.03 3.58
C VAL A 154 14.30 -1.39 2.99
N TYR A 155 14.87 -0.40 3.68
CA TYR A 155 16.08 0.29 3.24
C TYR A 155 17.25 -0.68 3.08
N SER A 156 17.51 -1.55 4.07
CA SER A 156 18.63 -2.50 3.99
C SER A 156 18.50 -3.50 2.83
N GLU A 157 17.30 -4.00 2.54
CA GLU A 157 17.08 -4.96 1.44
C GLU A 157 17.19 -4.28 0.07
N LEU A 158 16.64 -3.07 -0.07
CA LEU A 158 16.73 -2.29 -1.29
C LEU A 158 18.14 -1.73 -1.52
N GLU A 159 18.87 -1.33 -0.48
CA GLU A 159 20.26 -0.90 -0.58
C GLU A 159 21.15 -2.04 -1.10
N TYR A 160 20.89 -3.26 -0.64
CA TYR A 160 21.60 -4.43 -1.15
C TYR A 160 21.30 -4.68 -2.62
N ALA A 161 20.04 -4.56 -3.05
CA ALA A 161 19.66 -4.67 -4.45
C ALA A 161 20.31 -3.56 -5.29
N LEU A 162 20.26 -2.31 -4.83
CA LEU A 162 20.81 -1.14 -5.49
C LEU A 162 22.33 -1.28 -5.71
N LYS A 163 23.07 -1.68 -4.67
CA LYS A 163 24.52 -1.93 -4.77
C LYS A 163 24.83 -2.95 -5.87
N ARG A 164 24.05 -4.02 -5.99
CA ARG A 164 24.24 -5.03 -7.06
C ARG A 164 23.90 -4.52 -8.45
N LEU A 165 22.87 -3.68 -8.55
CA LEU A 165 22.44 -3.05 -9.80
C LEU A 165 23.44 -2.01 -10.30
N GLU A 166 24.17 -1.35 -9.41
CA GLU A 166 25.19 -0.35 -9.76
C GLU A 166 26.59 -0.96 -9.90
N ASN A 167 26.80 -2.19 -9.44
CA ASN A 167 28.08 -2.89 -9.56
C ASN A 167 28.31 -3.38 -11.00
N PRO A 168 29.39 -2.93 -11.69
CA PRO A 168 29.67 -3.33 -13.08
C PRO A 168 30.01 -4.82 -13.23
N ASN A 169 30.47 -5.46 -12.16
CA ASN A 169 30.80 -6.90 -12.13
C ASN A 169 29.59 -7.81 -11.87
N GLN A 170 28.40 -7.25 -11.67
CA GLN A 170 27.17 -7.97 -11.33
C GLN A 170 26.05 -7.56 -12.30
N ASP A 171 24.93 -7.04 -11.80
CA ASP A 171 23.76 -6.69 -12.63
C ASP A 171 23.91 -5.29 -13.28
N GLY A 172 24.92 -4.52 -12.87
CA GLY A 172 25.29 -3.21 -13.41
C GLY A 172 26.21 -3.23 -14.63
N ALA A 173 26.48 -4.40 -15.22
CA ALA A 173 27.31 -4.50 -16.41
C ALA A 173 26.75 -3.62 -17.55
N GLY A 174 27.56 -2.71 -18.11
CA GLY A 174 27.15 -1.81 -19.19
C GLY A 174 26.52 -0.48 -18.75
N LEU A 175 26.51 -0.16 -17.45
CA LEU A 175 26.23 1.19 -16.98
C LEU A 175 27.37 2.14 -17.37
N LYS A 176 27.02 3.29 -17.93
CA LYS A 176 27.97 4.36 -18.23
C LYS A 176 27.76 5.51 -17.26
N GLU A 177 28.85 6.02 -16.69
CA GLU A 177 28.82 7.30 -15.99
C GLU A 177 28.49 8.40 -17.00
N GLN A 178 27.64 9.34 -16.61
CA GLN A 178 27.23 10.45 -17.48
C GLN A 178 28.34 11.52 -17.54
N GLU A 179 28.84 11.83 -18.74
CA GLU A 179 29.90 12.84 -18.96
C GLU A 179 29.37 14.26 -19.19
N GLU A 180 28.12 14.44 -19.65
CA GLU A 180 27.50 15.74 -19.93
C GLU A 180 26.33 16.05 -18.99
N GLY A 181 26.41 17.20 -18.28
CA GLY A 181 25.34 17.73 -17.43
C GLY A 181 25.32 17.20 -15.98
N GLY A 182 26.36 16.50 -15.54
CA GLY A 182 26.50 16.03 -14.17
C GLY A 182 26.55 17.19 -13.18
N ILE A 183 25.40 17.55 -12.62
CA ILE A 183 25.37 18.41 -11.44
C ILE A 183 26.18 17.68 -10.37
N LEU A 184 27.36 18.19 -10.05
CA LEU A 184 28.13 17.74 -8.91
C LEU A 184 27.38 18.20 -7.67
N VAL A 185 26.43 17.40 -7.21
CA VAL A 185 25.69 17.68 -5.99
C VAL A 185 26.66 17.43 -4.82
N PRO A 186 26.94 18.44 -3.97
CA PRO A 186 27.87 18.28 -2.85
C PRO A 186 27.46 17.11 -1.96
N GLY A 187 28.37 16.16 -1.72
CA GLY A 187 28.11 14.95 -0.92
C GLY A 187 27.59 13.74 -1.70
N LEU A 188 27.16 13.91 -2.97
CA LEU A 188 26.50 12.89 -3.78
C LEU A 188 27.37 12.29 -4.89
N GLY A 189 28.44 12.98 -5.30
CA GLY A 189 29.29 12.56 -6.43
C GLY A 189 28.68 12.88 -7.80
N LYS A 190 29.11 12.19 -8.86
CA LYS A 190 28.60 12.40 -10.23
C LYS A 190 27.14 11.94 -10.30
N ALA A 191 26.23 12.87 -10.65
CA ALA A 191 24.79 12.61 -10.64
C ALA A 191 24.35 11.77 -11.85
N GLY A 192 23.79 10.59 -11.57
CA GLY A 192 23.07 9.75 -12.53
C GLY A 192 23.93 8.83 -13.39
N PHE A 193 23.31 7.75 -13.90
CA PHE A 193 23.91 6.87 -14.90
C PHE A 193 23.18 7.05 -16.25
N ASP A 194 23.89 6.83 -17.35
CA ASP A 194 23.23 6.63 -18.65
C ASP A 194 22.80 5.16 -18.76
N ILE A 195 21.50 4.96 -18.59
CA ILE A 195 20.83 3.65 -18.61
C ILE A 195 20.10 3.41 -19.94
N SER A 196 20.26 4.28 -20.94
CA SER A 196 19.58 4.16 -22.24
C SER A 196 19.90 2.86 -23.00
N ALA A 197 21.05 2.24 -22.73
CA ALA A 197 21.47 0.97 -23.33
C ALA A 197 20.83 -0.27 -22.67
N LYS A 198 20.13 -0.10 -21.54
CA LYS A 198 19.48 -1.20 -20.81
C LYS A 198 18.05 -1.45 -21.31
N SER A 199 17.56 -2.66 -21.09
CA SER A 199 16.17 -3.02 -21.40
C SER A 199 15.17 -2.15 -20.62
N GLU A 200 13.94 -2.09 -21.11
CA GLU A 200 12.86 -1.35 -20.46
C GLU A 200 12.50 -1.93 -19.10
N GLU A 201 12.45 -3.26 -18.97
CA GLU A 201 12.19 -3.95 -17.71
C GLU A 201 13.27 -3.59 -16.67
N TRP A 202 14.54 -3.60 -17.07
CA TRP A 202 15.65 -3.25 -16.19
C TRP A 202 15.54 -1.80 -15.72
N ARG A 203 15.24 -0.87 -16.63
CA ARG A 203 15.06 0.56 -16.29
C ARG A 203 13.90 0.78 -15.33
N GLN A 204 12.75 0.12 -15.56
CA GLN A 204 11.59 0.20 -14.67
C GLN A 204 11.89 -0.33 -13.27
N GLY A 205 12.50 -1.53 -13.18
CA GLY A 205 12.88 -2.08 -11.88
C GLY A 205 13.90 -1.20 -11.14
N TYR A 206 14.86 -0.60 -11.86
CA TYR A 206 15.84 0.31 -11.27
C TYR A 206 15.20 1.59 -10.75
N TYR A 207 14.25 2.17 -11.49
CA TYR A 207 13.41 3.28 -11.03
C TYR A 207 12.65 2.92 -9.74
N GLU A 208 12.03 1.74 -9.69
CA GLU A 208 11.27 1.31 -8.51
C GLU A 208 12.14 1.07 -7.27
N VAL A 209 13.38 0.60 -7.45
CA VAL A 209 14.37 0.48 -6.37
C VAL A 209 14.74 1.88 -5.87
N LEU A 210 15.08 2.81 -6.76
CA LEU A 210 15.48 4.17 -6.38
C LEU A 210 14.35 4.94 -5.69
N MET A 211 13.12 4.88 -6.21
CA MET A 211 11.96 5.48 -5.56
C MET A 211 11.68 4.83 -4.19
N GLY A 212 11.77 3.49 -4.10
CA GLY A 212 11.60 2.78 -2.83
C GLY A 212 12.67 3.14 -1.79
N MET A 213 13.91 3.37 -2.24
CA MET A 213 15.02 3.86 -1.41
C MET A 213 14.77 5.29 -0.94
N ALA A 214 14.30 6.17 -1.83
CA ALA A 214 13.96 7.54 -1.50
C ALA A 214 12.88 7.60 -0.41
N THR A 215 11.76 6.90 -0.62
CA THR A 215 10.67 6.84 0.38
C THR A 215 11.13 6.22 1.71
N ALA A 216 11.96 5.17 1.68
CA ALA A 216 12.50 4.59 2.90
C ALA A 216 13.45 5.57 3.63
N ALA A 217 14.26 6.32 2.88
CA ALA A 217 15.15 7.34 3.43
C ALA A 217 14.39 8.51 4.06
N GLU A 218 13.29 8.96 3.45
CA GLU A 218 12.41 9.98 4.04
C GLU A 218 11.85 9.57 5.40
N ARG A 219 11.42 8.31 5.52
CA ARG A 219 10.84 7.78 6.77
C ARG A 219 11.91 7.48 7.84
N LEU A 220 13.14 7.23 7.40
CA LEU A 220 14.30 7.05 8.27
C LEU A 220 15.08 8.35 8.53
N ASP A 221 14.56 9.50 8.10
CA ASP A 221 15.22 10.78 8.33
C ASP A 221 15.36 11.07 9.84
N GLY A 222 16.58 11.42 10.25
CA GLY A 222 16.94 11.61 11.66
C GLY A 222 17.10 10.32 12.48
N TRP A 223 16.90 9.14 11.90
CA TRP A 223 17.21 7.87 12.57
C TRP A 223 18.72 7.61 12.54
N VAL A 224 19.21 6.93 13.58
CA VAL A 224 20.64 6.68 13.74
C VAL A 224 20.88 5.19 13.89
N THR A 225 22.04 4.78 13.43
CA THR A 225 22.57 3.44 13.59
C THR A 225 24.05 3.50 13.97
N ASP A 226 24.62 2.33 14.26
CA ASP A 226 26.04 2.13 14.48
C ASP A 226 26.73 1.77 13.15
N ARG A 227 28.06 1.82 13.09
CA ARG A 227 28.87 1.48 11.92
C ARG A 227 28.55 0.10 11.33
N TRP A 228 28.12 -0.84 12.17
CA TRP A 228 27.76 -2.21 11.78
C TRP A 228 26.31 -2.38 11.30
N ARG A 229 25.49 -1.32 11.39
CA ARG A 229 24.09 -1.26 10.95
C ARG A 229 23.19 -2.40 11.47
N ARG A 230 23.44 -2.89 12.69
CA ARG A 230 22.70 -4.02 13.27
C ARG A 230 21.33 -3.64 13.82
N ASN A 231 21.26 -2.48 14.48
CA ASN A 231 20.05 -1.95 15.09
C ASN A 231 19.90 -0.48 14.69
N VAL A 232 18.65 -0.02 14.64
CA VAL A 232 18.33 1.37 14.29
C VAL A 232 17.49 1.96 15.41
N TRP A 233 17.85 3.17 15.81
CA TRP A 233 17.16 3.90 16.87
C TRP A 233 16.49 5.13 16.27
N ALA A 234 15.21 5.30 16.61
CA ALA A 234 14.45 6.50 16.28
C ALA A 234 14.98 7.72 17.05
N PRO A 235 14.79 8.95 16.53
CA PRO A 235 15.27 10.17 17.18
C PRO A 235 14.71 10.40 18.60
N GLU A 236 13.59 9.77 18.96
CA GLU A 236 13.00 9.84 20.29
C GLU A 236 13.84 9.19 21.40
N PHE A 237 14.66 8.19 21.04
CA PHE A 237 15.54 7.46 21.96
C PHE A 237 16.95 8.06 22.04
N ILE A 238 17.22 9.09 21.25
CA ILE A 238 18.56 9.66 21.09
C ILE A 238 18.57 11.04 21.70
N GLN A 239 19.58 11.30 22.53
CA GLN A 239 19.83 12.63 23.03
C GLN A 239 20.30 13.54 21.88
N SER A 240 19.53 14.59 21.62
CA SER A 240 19.81 15.59 20.58
C SER A 240 19.49 17.00 21.10
N PRO A 241 19.88 18.08 20.39
CA PRO A 241 19.51 19.44 20.78
C PRO A 241 17.99 19.65 20.88
N THR A 242 17.23 18.97 20.02
CA THR A 242 15.76 18.97 20.00
C THR A 242 15.17 18.05 21.07
N ASN A 243 15.86 16.95 21.42
CA ASN A 243 15.44 15.96 22.41
C ASN A 243 16.46 15.83 23.56
N LYS A 244 16.34 16.70 24.56
CA LYS A 244 17.24 16.71 25.73
C LYS A 244 17.07 15.52 26.67
N ARG A 245 15.89 14.89 26.67
CA ARG A 245 15.50 13.78 27.57
C ARG A 245 14.95 12.62 26.73
N PRO A 246 15.83 11.76 26.18
CA PRO A 246 15.39 10.65 25.36
C PRO A 246 14.53 9.66 26.16
N LYS A 247 13.61 8.99 25.46
CA LYS A 247 12.86 7.87 26.02
C LYS A 247 13.82 6.70 26.29
N THR A 248 13.52 5.90 27.30
CA THR A 248 14.25 4.66 27.56
C THR A 248 13.98 3.66 26.45
N VAL A 249 15.00 2.91 26.03
CA VAL A 249 14.84 1.82 25.07
C VAL A 249 13.90 0.74 25.61
N LEU A 250 13.21 0.05 24.70
CA LEU A 250 12.32 -1.05 25.06
C LEU A 250 13.12 -2.19 25.72
N PRO A 251 12.52 -2.91 26.68
CA PRO A 251 13.18 -4.06 27.31
C PRO A 251 13.65 -5.09 26.26
N GLY A 252 14.95 -5.42 26.27
CA GLY A 252 15.56 -6.36 25.32
C GLY A 252 16.22 -5.72 24.10
N MET A 253 16.03 -4.42 23.87
CA MET A 253 16.78 -3.67 22.84
C MET A 253 18.11 -3.15 23.41
N PRO A 254 19.20 -3.13 22.62
CA PRO A 254 20.46 -2.55 23.05
C PRO A 254 20.35 -1.03 23.18
N GLU A 255 21.16 -0.48 24.07
CA GLU A 255 21.29 0.96 24.27
C GLU A 255 21.79 1.67 23.00
N PRO A 256 21.34 2.92 22.75
CA PRO A 256 21.79 3.69 21.60
C PRO A 256 23.31 3.95 21.69
N PRO A 257 24.02 3.97 20.55
CA PRO A 257 25.46 4.15 20.53
C PRO A 257 25.85 5.54 21.05
N ASP A 258 27.08 5.63 21.57
CA ASP A 258 27.71 6.88 21.99
C ASP A 258 27.76 7.88 20.82
N ALA A 259 27.74 9.18 21.15
CA ALA A 259 27.66 10.26 20.16
C ALA A 259 28.68 10.15 19.02
N ASP A 260 29.90 9.70 19.33
CA ASP A 260 31.00 9.58 18.37
C ASP A 260 30.81 8.43 17.35
N HIS A 261 29.99 7.43 17.68
CA HIS A 261 29.75 6.25 16.84
C HIS A 261 28.39 6.32 16.11
N ARG A 262 27.67 7.43 16.23
CA ARG A 262 26.37 7.64 15.59
C ARG A 262 26.54 7.93 14.12
N VAL A 263 25.94 7.11 13.28
CA VAL A 263 25.86 7.29 11.83
C VAL A 263 24.39 7.37 11.42
N PRO A 264 24.01 8.21 10.44
CA PRO A 264 22.66 8.21 9.88
C PRO A 264 22.24 6.80 9.42
N ALA A 265 21.00 6.40 9.73
CA ALA A 265 20.47 5.09 9.37
C ALA A 265 20.35 4.89 7.85
N ALA A 266 20.04 5.98 7.15
CA ALA A 266 19.91 6.04 5.70
C ALA A 266 20.72 7.22 5.15
N GLU A 267 21.11 7.10 3.89
CA GLU A 267 21.57 8.25 3.10
C GLU A 267 20.43 9.26 2.88
N ALA A 268 20.78 10.51 2.58
CA ALA A 268 19.79 11.55 2.35
C ALA A 268 18.87 11.17 1.17
N PRO A 269 17.54 11.41 1.26
CA PRO A 269 16.59 11.07 0.21
C PRO A 269 16.89 11.79 -1.11
N GLU A 270 17.47 13.00 -1.01
CA GLU A 270 17.96 13.80 -2.13
C GLU A 270 18.86 12.98 -3.07
N THR A 271 19.67 12.07 -2.51
CA THR A 271 20.59 11.24 -3.28
C THR A 271 19.86 10.37 -4.30
N PHE A 272 18.74 9.80 -3.89
CA PHE A 272 17.97 8.89 -4.73
C PHE A 272 17.12 9.66 -5.74
N TYR A 273 16.48 10.76 -5.31
CA TYR A 273 15.68 11.60 -6.20
C TYR A 273 16.52 12.26 -7.29
N LEU A 274 17.64 12.90 -6.92
CA LEU A 274 18.52 13.55 -7.89
C LEU A 274 19.15 12.55 -8.83
N LYS A 275 19.46 11.33 -8.36
CA LYS A 275 19.91 10.23 -9.24
C LYS A 275 18.84 9.87 -10.29
N ILE A 276 17.55 9.83 -9.96
CA ILE A 276 16.48 9.61 -10.95
C ILE A 276 16.36 10.78 -11.92
N ILE A 277 16.32 12.02 -11.41
CA ILE A 277 16.10 13.23 -12.21
C ILE A 277 17.23 13.44 -13.23
N THR A 278 18.46 13.12 -12.86
CA THR A 278 19.65 13.33 -13.69
C THR A 278 19.97 12.16 -14.62
N SER A 279 19.60 10.92 -14.26
CA SER A 279 19.89 9.74 -15.08
C SER A 279 19.19 9.79 -16.44
N LYS A 280 19.96 9.48 -17.50
CA LYS A 280 19.46 9.42 -18.87
C LYS A 280 18.86 8.05 -19.17
N GLY A 281 17.63 8.02 -19.68
CA GLY A 281 16.93 6.80 -20.10
C GLY A 281 15.65 6.50 -19.32
N PHE A 282 15.35 7.26 -18.26
CA PHE A 282 14.03 7.25 -17.64
C PHE A 282 12.99 8.02 -18.46
N THR A 283 11.72 7.66 -18.31
CA THR A 283 10.61 8.36 -18.96
C THR A 283 10.40 9.74 -18.33
N THR A 284 9.72 10.63 -19.05
CA THR A 284 9.36 11.96 -18.54
C THR A 284 8.56 11.86 -17.24
N TYR A 285 7.57 10.95 -17.20
CA TYR A 285 6.76 10.71 -16.01
C TYR A 285 7.58 10.24 -14.79
N GLN A 286 8.55 9.33 -14.99
CA GLN A 286 9.42 8.85 -13.90
C GLN A 286 10.27 9.99 -13.32
N ARG A 287 10.90 10.79 -14.19
CA ARG A 287 11.71 11.95 -13.76
C ARG A 287 10.86 13.02 -13.08
N LEU A 288 9.69 13.30 -13.64
CA LEU A 288 8.70 14.22 -13.09
C LEU A 288 8.24 13.77 -11.69
N SER A 289 7.86 12.49 -11.54
CA SER A 289 7.39 11.94 -10.27
C SER A 289 8.47 11.99 -9.18
N ALA A 290 9.73 11.75 -9.55
CA ALA A 290 10.86 11.90 -8.63
C ALA A 290 11.10 13.37 -8.23
N ALA A 291 11.00 14.32 -9.16
CA ALA A 291 11.11 15.74 -8.87
C ALA A 291 10.00 16.24 -7.93
N LEU A 292 8.76 15.80 -8.17
CA LEU A 292 7.62 16.12 -7.30
C LEU A 292 7.78 15.49 -5.91
N GLY A 293 8.18 14.23 -5.81
CA GLY A 293 8.45 13.60 -4.52
C GLY A 293 9.54 14.33 -3.72
N TYR A 294 10.59 14.78 -4.40
CA TYR A 294 11.62 15.59 -3.76
C TYR A 294 11.10 16.96 -3.29
N ALA A 295 10.26 17.62 -4.10
CA ALA A 295 9.62 18.88 -3.74
C ALA A 295 8.71 18.73 -2.50
N ASP A 296 7.91 17.66 -2.45
CA ASP A 296 7.05 17.34 -1.31
C ASP A 296 7.86 17.13 -0.03
N TRP A 297 9.00 16.42 -0.12
CA TRP A 297 9.90 16.24 1.01
C TRP A 297 10.53 17.56 1.50
N LEU A 298 10.95 18.44 0.59
CA LEU A 298 11.46 19.77 0.95
C LEU A 298 10.37 20.64 1.60
N SER A 299 9.13 20.56 1.11
CA SER A 299 7.98 21.22 1.72
C SER A 299 7.73 20.70 3.14
N PHE A 300 7.77 19.38 3.33
CA PHE A 300 7.68 18.74 4.65
C PHE A 300 8.81 19.17 5.60
N ARG A 301 10.02 19.36 5.08
CA ARG A 301 11.18 19.90 5.81
C ARG A 301 11.09 21.40 6.09
N THR A 302 9.99 22.06 5.72
CA THR A 302 9.74 23.49 5.90
C THR A 302 10.73 24.40 5.16
N LEU A 303 11.18 23.97 3.97
CA LEU A 303 12.05 24.72 3.07
C LEU A 303 11.27 25.14 1.80
N PRO A 304 10.38 26.15 1.90
CA PRO A 304 9.44 26.46 0.82
C PRO A 304 10.12 26.99 -0.44
N ASP A 305 11.20 27.75 -0.33
CA ASP A 305 11.89 28.33 -1.49
C ASP A 305 12.53 27.22 -2.35
N SER A 306 13.21 26.27 -1.72
CA SER A 306 13.80 25.10 -2.41
C SER A 306 12.72 24.16 -2.95
N ALA A 307 11.63 23.97 -2.22
CA ALA A 307 10.49 23.19 -2.71
C ALA A 307 9.88 23.82 -3.98
N GLU A 308 9.72 25.14 -4.00
CA GLU A 308 9.20 25.88 -5.16
C GLU A 308 10.10 25.69 -6.40
N GLU A 309 11.42 25.79 -6.23
CA GLU A 309 12.37 25.52 -7.30
C GLU A 309 12.23 24.08 -7.84
N MET A 310 12.02 23.09 -6.97
CA MET A 310 11.80 21.71 -7.40
C MET A 310 10.45 21.51 -8.12
N TYR A 311 9.37 22.15 -7.67
CA TYR A 311 8.09 22.12 -8.42
C TYR A 311 8.20 22.79 -9.80
N ARG A 312 8.98 23.88 -9.90
CA ARG A 312 9.26 24.51 -11.19
C ARG A 312 10.14 23.62 -12.08
N TRP A 313 11.14 22.95 -11.51
CA TRP A 313 11.95 21.99 -12.26
C TRP A 313 11.12 20.79 -12.73
N ALA A 314 10.19 20.31 -11.91
CA ALA A 314 9.21 19.31 -12.31
C ALA A 314 8.37 19.79 -13.51
N LEU A 315 7.91 21.05 -13.50
CA LEU A 315 7.22 21.65 -14.63
C LEU A 315 8.12 21.73 -15.88
N ASP A 316 9.39 22.11 -15.74
CA ASP A 316 10.36 22.13 -16.85
C ASP A 316 10.60 20.75 -17.45
N ILE A 317 10.65 19.69 -16.63
CA ILE A 317 10.73 18.30 -17.10
C ILE A 317 9.49 17.95 -17.92
N ALA A 318 8.29 18.32 -17.46
CA ALA A 318 7.05 18.07 -18.19
C ALA A 318 6.99 18.86 -19.51
N ILE A 319 7.48 20.10 -19.51
CA ILE A 319 7.59 20.94 -20.72
C ILE A 319 8.57 20.33 -21.73
N ALA A 320 9.68 19.75 -21.27
CA ALA A 320 10.66 19.10 -22.14
C ALA A 320 10.11 17.85 -22.84
N GLY A 321 9.07 17.22 -22.27
CA GLY A 321 8.37 16.07 -22.87
C GLY A 321 7.28 16.43 -23.89
N LEU A 322 7.06 17.73 -24.18
CA LEU A 322 6.02 18.16 -25.10
C LEU A 322 6.29 17.71 -26.55
N PRO A 323 5.27 17.26 -27.30
CA PRO A 323 5.40 16.89 -28.71
C PRO A 323 5.50 18.11 -29.65
N THR A 324 5.72 19.32 -29.13
CA THR A 324 5.71 20.57 -29.90
C THR A 324 7.06 21.29 -29.88
N PRO A 325 7.46 21.95 -30.99
CA PRO A 325 8.72 22.68 -31.08
C PRO A 325 8.71 24.00 -30.27
N GLU A 326 7.53 24.57 -30.03
CA GLU A 326 7.34 25.84 -29.30
C GLU A 326 6.54 25.64 -28.00
N PRO A 327 7.20 25.25 -26.90
CA PRO A 327 6.52 24.97 -25.64
C PRO A 327 5.82 26.19 -25.01
N SER A 328 6.33 27.40 -25.28
CA SER A 328 5.77 28.66 -24.77
C SER A 328 4.36 28.97 -25.30
N ALA A 329 3.96 28.34 -26.41
CA ALA A 329 2.60 28.47 -26.93
C ALA A 329 1.57 27.67 -26.10
N VAL A 330 2.03 26.67 -25.34
CA VAL A 330 1.19 25.73 -24.57
C VAL A 330 1.13 26.13 -23.10
N VAL A 331 2.29 26.36 -22.48
CA VAL A 331 2.43 26.66 -21.04
C VAL A 331 3.38 27.84 -20.87
N ASP A 332 3.02 28.77 -20.00
CA ASP A 332 3.97 29.74 -19.47
C ASP A 332 4.86 29.09 -18.40
N ARG A 333 6.18 29.11 -18.63
CA ARG A 333 7.16 28.44 -17.76
C ARG A 333 7.22 29.05 -16.36
N GLU A 334 7.03 30.36 -16.23
CA GLU A 334 7.17 31.05 -14.95
C GLU A 334 5.93 30.87 -14.08
N THR A 335 4.74 30.95 -14.70
CA THR A 335 3.47 30.91 -13.97
C THR A 335 2.82 29.53 -13.94
N GLY A 336 3.20 28.61 -14.82
CA GLY A 336 2.55 27.30 -14.95
C GLY A 336 1.13 27.37 -15.54
N ILE A 337 0.73 28.52 -16.07
CA ILE A 337 -0.60 28.71 -16.65
C ILE A 337 -0.65 28.15 -18.07
N LEU A 338 -1.67 27.34 -18.36
CA LEU A 338 -1.93 26.85 -19.71
C LEU A 338 -2.55 27.94 -20.57
N SER A 339 -2.05 28.08 -21.80
CA SER A 339 -2.62 29.01 -22.78
C SER A 339 -4.04 28.60 -23.19
N ALA A 340 -4.91 29.58 -23.43
CA ALA A 340 -6.28 29.35 -23.90
C ALA A 340 -6.34 28.82 -25.33
N THR A 341 -5.34 29.19 -26.13
CA THR A 341 -5.23 28.86 -27.55
C THR A 341 -4.31 27.66 -27.78
N ALA A 342 -3.89 26.98 -26.71
CA ALA A 342 -3.04 25.80 -26.82
C ALA A 342 -3.73 24.73 -27.67
N PRO A 343 -3.05 24.13 -28.67
CA PRO A 343 -3.61 23.02 -29.42
C PRO A 343 -3.84 21.84 -28.49
N LYS A 344 -5.01 21.19 -28.63
CA LYS A 344 -5.41 20.07 -27.76
C LYS A 344 -4.40 18.93 -27.73
N GLU A 345 -3.80 18.65 -28.89
CA GLU A 345 -2.79 17.60 -29.07
C GLU A 345 -1.49 17.87 -28.31
N ALA A 346 -1.22 19.12 -27.93
CA ALA A 346 -0.02 19.49 -27.20
C ALA A 346 -0.19 19.49 -25.68
N VAL A 347 -1.42 19.40 -25.16
CA VAL A 347 -1.63 19.30 -23.71
C VAL A 347 -1.43 17.85 -23.30
N THR A 348 -0.51 17.57 -22.37
CA THR A 348 -0.17 16.21 -21.94
C THR A 348 -0.55 15.97 -20.47
N PRO A 349 -0.82 14.71 -20.05
CA PRO A 349 -1.03 14.35 -18.65
C PRO A 349 0.09 14.80 -17.70
N ASN A 350 1.36 14.73 -18.14
CA ASN A 350 2.51 15.15 -17.34
C ASN A 350 2.45 16.63 -16.97
N ILE A 351 2.06 17.50 -17.89
CA ILE A 351 1.91 18.94 -17.61
C ILE A 351 0.77 19.19 -16.65
N ILE A 352 -0.37 18.54 -16.86
CA ILE A 352 -1.51 18.66 -15.94
C ILE A 352 -1.08 18.23 -14.54
N TYR A 353 -0.34 17.13 -14.42
CA TYR A 353 0.15 16.64 -13.14
C TYR A 353 1.14 17.62 -12.48
N ALA A 354 2.16 18.09 -13.20
CA ALA A 354 3.14 19.04 -12.70
C ALA A 354 2.50 20.36 -12.25
N ALA A 355 1.67 20.96 -13.11
CA ALA A 355 1.02 22.24 -12.83
C ALA A 355 -0.04 22.13 -11.71
N THR A 356 -0.71 20.97 -11.56
CA THR A 356 -1.62 20.74 -10.42
C THR A 356 -0.84 20.77 -9.10
N ASN A 357 0.30 20.06 -9.03
CA ASN A 357 1.12 20.04 -7.80
C ASN A 357 1.71 21.43 -7.48
N LEU A 358 2.19 22.16 -8.50
CA LEU A 358 2.66 23.53 -8.33
C LEU A 358 1.55 24.46 -7.81
N ALA A 359 0.34 24.36 -8.36
CA ALA A 359 -0.80 25.17 -7.91
C ALA A 359 -1.22 24.84 -6.47
N THR A 360 -1.23 23.56 -6.10
CA THR A 360 -1.51 23.11 -4.72
C THR A 360 -0.47 23.67 -3.76
N PHE A 361 0.83 23.56 -4.08
CA PHE A 361 1.89 24.13 -3.27
C PHE A 361 1.75 25.65 -3.10
N LEU A 362 1.46 26.39 -4.17
CA LEU A 362 1.22 27.84 -4.11
C LEU A 362 0.00 28.19 -3.23
N ALA A 363 -1.06 27.38 -3.30
CA ALA A 363 -2.25 27.56 -2.45
C ALA A 363 -1.93 27.31 -0.96
N GLU A 364 -1.14 26.28 -0.65
CA GLU A 364 -0.67 25.98 0.72
C GLU A 364 0.20 27.11 1.29
N GLN A 365 1.06 27.70 0.46
CA GLN A 365 1.88 28.88 0.82
C GLN A 365 1.09 30.19 0.88
N ARG A 366 -0.25 30.14 0.83
CA ARG A 366 -1.17 31.28 0.84
C ARG A 366 -1.01 32.24 -0.35
N ARG A 367 -0.35 31.83 -1.44
CA ARG A 367 -0.20 32.58 -2.69
C ARG A 367 -1.37 32.29 -3.64
N ILE A 368 -2.57 32.53 -3.13
CA ILE A 368 -3.83 32.10 -3.74
C ILE A 368 -4.08 32.81 -5.09
N THR A 369 -3.60 34.04 -5.25
CA THR A 369 -3.71 34.82 -6.50
C THR A 369 -2.97 34.18 -7.66
N SER A 370 -1.89 33.46 -7.40
CA SER A 370 -1.12 32.74 -8.41
C SER A 370 -1.68 31.34 -8.69
N ALA A 371 -2.23 30.67 -7.66
CA ALA A 371 -2.80 29.33 -7.79
C ALA A 371 -4.11 29.29 -8.59
N LEU A 372 -5.01 30.26 -8.38
CA LEU A 372 -6.32 30.31 -9.04
C LEU A 372 -6.27 30.23 -10.57
N PRO A 373 -5.50 31.08 -11.29
CA PRO A 373 -5.46 31.03 -12.74
C PRO A 373 -4.89 29.71 -13.26
N ILE A 374 -3.96 29.07 -12.53
CA ILE A 374 -3.43 27.75 -12.88
C ILE A 374 -4.57 26.72 -12.81
N PHE A 375 -5.29 26.63 -11.69
CA PHE A 375 -6.41 25.69 -11.54
C PHE A 375 -7.51 25.88 -12.59
N ILE A 376 -7.86 27.14 -12.90
CA ILE A 376 -8.84 27.44 -13.96
C ILE A 376 -8.32 26.96 -15.32
N SER A 377 -7.04 27.20 -15.63
CA SER A 377 -6.44 26.78 -16.90
C SER A 377 -6.41 25.25 -17.03
N LEU A 378 -6.14 24.53 -15.94
CA LEU A 378 -6.17 23.07 -15.86
C LEU A 378 -7.57 22.50 -16.06
N LEU A 379 -8.57 23.07 -15.38
CA LEU A 379 -9.96 22.65 -15.54
C LEU A 379 -10.43 22.87 -16.98
N ARG A 380 -10.12 24.02 -17.59
CA ARG A 380 -10.43 24.28 -19.00
C ARG A 380 -9.75 23.27 -19.92
N ALA A 381 -8.49 22.95 -19.70
CA ALA A 381 -7.75 21.99 -20.52
C ALA A 381 -8.36 20.58 -20.44
N ARG A 382 -8.74 20.13 -19.24
CA ARG A 382 -9.43 18.84 -19.04
C ARG A 382 -10.82 18.80 -19.68
N LEU A 383 -11.60 19.87 -19.54
CA LEU A 383 -12.93 19.95 -20.15
C LEU A 383 -12.88 20.06 -21.68
N GLY A 384 -11.80 20.63 -22.23
CA GLY A 384 -11.58 20.78 -23.67
C GLY A 384 -10.92 19.58 -24.35
N ALA A 385 -10.40 18.62 -23.58
CA ALA A 385 -9.78 17.40 -24.08
C ALA A 385 -10.79 16.46 -24.76
N ASP A 386 -10.32 15.68 -25.73
CA ASP A 386 -11.17 14.75 -26.47
C ASP A 386 -11.47 13.51 -25.63
N GLU A 387 -12.66 12.93 -25.80
CA GLU A 387 -13.09 11.78 -25.00
C GLU A 387 -12.27 10.52 -25.35
N ALA A 388 -11.77 9.84 -24.32
CA ALA A 388 -11.00 8.61 -24.50
C ALA A 388 -11.90 7.48 -25.03
N TYR A 389 -11.61 6.96 -26.22
CA TYR A 389 -12.22 5.73 -26.71
C TYR A 389 -11.57 4.53 -26.00
N ILE A 390 -12.36 3.78 -25.22
CA ILE A 390 -11.89 2.56 -24.56
C ILE A 390 -12.27 1.37 -25.46
N PRO A 391 -11.34 0.78 -26.22
CA PRO A 391 -11.60 -0.53 -26.82
C PRO A 391 -11.69 -1.55 -25.69
N THR A 392 -12.85 -2.19 -25.54
CA THR A 392 -13.07 -3.31 -24.62
C THR A 392 -12.29 -4.53 -25.10
N VAL A 393 -10.99 -4.57 -24.86
CA VAL A 393 -10.21 -5.80 -25.07
C VAL A 393 -10.50 -6.73 -23.90
N VAL A 394 -11.47 -7.63 -24.11
CA VAL A 394 -11.73 -8.72 -23.18
C VAL A 394 -10.57 -9.71 -23.30
N THR A 395 -9.59 -9.62 -22.41
CA THR A 395 -8.57 -10.65 -22.29
C THR A 395 -9.26 -11.91 -21.74
N GLN A 396 -9.52 -12.87 -22.62
CA GLN A 396 -10.07 -14.17 -22.22
C GLN A 396 -9.02 -14.89 -21.36
N LYS A 397 -9.26 -14.96 -20.06
CA LYS A 397 -8.42 -15.72 -19.14
C LYS A 397 -8.89 -17.16 -19.17
N ASP A 398 -8.03 -18.08 -19.61
CA ASP A 398 -8.35 -19.51 -19.63
C ASP A 398 -8.65 -20.01 -18.20
N SER A 399 -9.90 -20.37 -17.94
CA SER A 399 -10.38 -20.82 -16.63
C SER A 399 -10.18 -22.32 -16.39
N SER A 400 -9.31 -22.98 -17.17
CA SER A 400 -9.09 -24.42 -17.07
C SER A 400 -8.10 -24.75 -15.94
N LEU A 401 -8.34 -25.82 -15.17
CA LEU A 401 -7.46 -26.26 -14.08
C LEU A 401 -6.03 -26.57 -14.57
N ILE A 402 -5.91 -27.10 -15.79
CA ILE A 402 -4.62 -27.35 -16.45
C ILE A 402 -3.95 -26.03 -16.84
N GLY A 403 -4.72 -25.05 -17.34
CA GLY A 403 -4.24 -23.69 -17.57
C GLY A 403 -3.75 -22.99 -16.30
N THR A 404 -4.42 -23.21 -15.16
CA THR A 404 -3.98 -22.71 -13.85
C THR A 404 -2.66 -23.36 -13.41
N LEU A 405 -2.50 -24.68 -13.59
CA LEU A 405 -1.27 -25.40 -13.24
C LEU A 405 -0.09 -25.02 -14.15
N ILE A 406 -0.32 -24.91 -15.47
CA ILE A 406 0.69 -24.48 -16.44
C ILE A 406 1.06 -23.01 -16.21
N SER A 407 0.08 -22.15 -15.92
CA SER A 407 0.38 -20.75 -15.60
C SER A 407 1.12 -20.59 -14.27
N LEU A 408 1.01 -21.53 -13.32
CA LEU A 408 1.82 -21.57 -12.09
C LEU A 408 3.27 -21.99 -12.33
N LEU A 409 3.52 -22.84 -13.33
CA LEU A 409 4.88 -23.25 -13.72
C LEU A 409 5.55 -22.25 -14.67
N LYS A 410 4.78 -21.48 -15.45
CA LYS A 410 5.32 -20.43 -16.33
C LYS A 410 5.67 -19.20 -15.49
N GLU A 411 6.88 -18.69 -15.69
CA GLU A 411 7.28 -17.39 -15.14
C GLU A 411 6.31 -16.31 -15.61
N PRO A 412 5.77 -15.45 -14.71
CA PRO A 412 4.86 -14.39 -15.10
C PRO A 412 5.62 -13.36 -15.94
N ASP A 413 4.99 -12.87 -17.01
CA ASP A 413 5.58 -11.83 -17.85
C ASP A 413 5.67 -10.52 -17.03
N TYR A 414 6.78 -9.80 -17.12
CA TYR A 414 6.95 -8.50 -16.45
C TYR A 414 5.87 -7.51 -16.92
N PRO A 415 5.27 -6.70 -16.03
CA PRO A 415 4.20 -5.78 -16.41
C PRO A 415 4.70 -4.79 -17.49
N PRO A 416 3.82 -4.44 -18.46
CA PRO A 416 4.19 -3.46 -19.47
C PRO A 416 4.51 -2.12 -18.83
N VAL A 417 5.43 -1.38 -19.45
CA VAL A 417 5.85 -0.06 -18.96
C VAL A 417 4.63 0.86 -18.84
N PRO A 418 4.48 1.60 -17.72
CA PRO A 418 3.46 2.62 -17.61
C PRO A 418 3.58 3.63 -18.76
N PRO A 419 2.45 4.24 -19.21
CA PRO A 419 2.51 5.24 -20.27
C PRO A 419 3.42 6.41 -19.85
N SER A 420 4.23 6.93 -20.79
CA SER A 420 5.18 8.02 -20.51
C SER A 420 4.50 9.32 -20.05
N GLY A 421 3.19 9.47 -20.31
CA GLY A 421 2.42 10.67 -19.97
C GLY A 421 2.67 11.86 -20.91
N ASP A 422 3.40 11.63 -22.00
CA ASP A 422 3.70 12.60 -23.07
C ASP A 422 2.71 12.51 -24.24
N GLU A 423 1.75 11.58 -24.15
CA GLU A 423 0.64 11.47 -25.08
C GLU A 423 -0.37 12.62 -24.89
N PRO A 424 -1.14 12.98 -25.94
CA PRO A 424 -2.20 13.97 -25.82
C PRO A 424 -3.17 13.63 -24.69
N LEU A 425 -3.60 14.64 -23.95
CA LEU A 425 -4.56 14.51 -22.86
C LEU A 425 -5.90 14.05 -23.43
N LEU A 426 -6.34 12.87 -23.01
CA LEU A 426 -7.67 12.35 -23.28
C LEU A 426 -8.53 12.42 -22.03
N ARG A 427 -9.77 12.88 -22.19
CA ARG A 427 -10.74 12.96 -21.11
C ARG A 427 -11.34 11.57 -20.86
N LYS A 428 -10.96 10.94 -19.75
CA LYS A 428 -11.50 9.65 -19.31
C LYS A 428 -12.63 9.85 -18.32
N GLU A 429 -13.60 8.93 -18.31
CA GLU A 429 -14.66 8.92 -17.28
C GLU A 429 -14.09 8.75 -15.87
N THR A 430 -12.96 8.05 -15.72
CA THR A 430 -12.28 7.83 -14.44
C THR A 430 -11.74 9.11 -13.81
N ASP A 431 -11.51 10.16 -14.62
CA ASP A 431 -10.82 11.37 -14.20
C ASP A 431 -11.81 12.46 -13.75
N ARG A 432 -13.13 12.16 -13.78
CA ARG A 432 -14.20 13.07 -13.35
C ARG A 432 -14.06 13.51 -11.89
N CYS A 433 -13.45 12.68 -11.05
CA CYS A 433 -13.20 13.02 -9.65
C CYS A 433 -12.05 14.03 -9.50
N GLU A 434 -11.08 14.02 -10.41
CA GLU A 434 -10.04 15.06 -10.48
C GLU A 434 -10.62 16.40 -10.95
N GLU A 435 -11.59 16.37 -11.89
CA GLU A 435 -12.36 17.58 -12.26
C GLU A 435 -13.12 18.15 -11.05
N ALA A 436 -13.76 17.28 -10.24
CA ALA A 436 -14.43 17.70 -9.01
C ALA A 436 -13.46 18.31 -7.99
N ALA A 437 -12.27 17.73 -7.82
CA ALA A 437 -11.23 18.28 -6.95
C ALA A 437 -10.78 19.68 -7.40
N LEU A 438 -10.57 19.90 -8.71
CA LEU A 438 -10.25 21.23 -9.24
C LEU A 438 -11.37 22.25 -8.99
N LYS A 439 -12.63 21.85 -9.18
CA LYS A 439 -13.79 22.72 -8.89
C LYS A 439 -13.88 23.10 -7.40
N ASN A 440 -13.56 22.17 -6.49
CA ASN A 440 -13.48 22.46 -5.05
C ASN A 440 -12.42 23.53 -4.77
N TYR A 441 -11.18 23.35 -5.24
CA TYR A 441 -10.11 24.34 -5.05
C TYR A 441 -10.48 25.71 -5.63
N ILE A 442 -11.02 25.76 -6.84
CA ILE A 442 -11.46 27.02 -7.48
C ILE A 442 -12.56 27.69 -6.65
N GLY A 443 -13.56 26.92 -6.21
CA GLY A 443 -14.68 27.44 -5.43
C GLY A 443 -14.27 28.01 -4.08
N GLU A 444 -13.40 27.29 -3.36
CA GLU A 444 -12.82 27.74 -2.08
C GLU A 444 -12.04 29.04 -2.25
N ILE A 445 -11.15 29.08 -3.24
CA ILE A 445 -10.33 30.24 -3.50
C ILE A 445 -11.20 31.44 -3.88
N LEU A 446 -12.17 31.26 -4.79
CA LEU A 446 -13.07 32.33 -5.19
C LEU A 446 -13.88 32.87 -4.02
N PHE A 447 -14.37 31.99 -3.13
CA PHE A 447 -15.09 32.40 -1.94
C PHE A 447 -14.19 33.15 -0.96
N ALA A 448 -13.01 32.61 -0.65
CA ALA A 448 -12.07 33.18 0.30
C ALA A 448 -11.51 34.54 -0.15
N THR A 449 -11.30 34.72 -1.46
CA THR A 449 -10.73 35.97 -2.03
C THR A 449 -11.77 37.01 -2.40
N ALA A 450 -13.07 36.71 -2.29
CA ALA A 450 -14.15 37.62 -2.71
C ALA A 450 -14.24 38.93 -1.91
N GLY A 451 -13.57 39.04 -0.75
CA GLY A 451 -13.68 40.22 0.11
C GLY A 451 -15.14 40.47 0.50
N SER A 452 -15.66 41.66 0.25
CA SER A 452 -17.07 42.03 0.47
C SER A 452 -18.00 41.80 -0.73
N SER A 453 -17.50 41.23 -1.84
CA SER A 453 -18.28 41.03 -3.06
C SER A 453 -19.24 39.85 -2.93
N SER A 454 -20.54 40.12 -2.77
CA SER A 454 -21.57 39.08 -2.66
C SER A 454 -21.65 38.18 -3.90
N THR A 455 -21.46 38.74 -5.10
CA THR A 455 -21.54 37.99 -6.36
C THR A 455 -20.42 36.97 -6.49
N GLN A 456 -19.20 37.34 -6.13
CA GLN A 456 -18.04 36.45 -6.19
C GLN A 456 -18.11 35.36 -5.11
N ARG A 457 -18.65 35.68 -3.92
CA ARG A 457 -18.95 34.67 -2.89
C ARG A 457 -19.98 33.65 -3.37
N GLN A 458 -21.08 34.11 -3.98
CA GLN A 458 -22.10 33.22 -4.56
C GLN A 458 -21.52 32.35 -5.69
N GLN A 459 -20.63 32.92 -6.50
CA GLN A 459 -19.91 32.17 -7.53
C GLN A 459 -19.04 31.07 -6.90
N GLY A 460 -18.23 31.39 -5.88
CA GLY A 460 -17.42 30.39 -5.16
C GLY A 460 -18.27 29.25 -4.58
N LEU A 461 -19.38 29.58 -3.93
CA LEU A 461 -20.33 28.59 -3.40
C LEU A 461 -20.95 27.72 -4.51
N SER A 462 -21.27 28.30 -5.67
CA SER A 462 -21.81 27.54 -6.81
C SER A 462 -20.81 26.52 -7.36
N TRP A 463 -19.52 26.87 -7.38
CA TRP A 463 -18.45 25.96 -7.78
C TRP A 463 -18.30 24.77 -6.82
N VAL A 464 -18.36 25.01 -5.50
CA VAL A 464 -18.29 23.94 -4.50
C VAL A 464 -19.52 23.01 -4.60
N ARG A 465 -20.71 23.56 -4.80
CA ARG A 465 -21.93 22.75 -5.02
C ARG A 465 -21.82 21.89 -6.29
N ASP A 466 -21.27 22.45 -7.36
CA ASP A 466 -21.03 21.74 -8.62
C ASP A 466 -19.92 20.68 -8.49
N ALA A 467 -18.91 20.90 -7.65
CA ALA A 467 -17.89 19.92 -7.35
C ALA A 467 -18.48 18.69 -6.64
N VAL A 468 -19.29 18.89 -5.60
CA VAL A 468 -20.00 17.82 -4.88
C VAL A 468 -20.96 17.06 -5.78
N SER A 469 -21.66 17.76 -6.68
CA SER A 469 -22.54 17.09 -7.65
C SER A 469 -21.72 16.25 -8.65
N THR A 470 -20.58 16.77 -9.12
CA THR A 470 -19.69 16.09 -10.07
C THR A 470 -19.07 14.83 -9.45
N SER A 471 -18.56 14.89 -8.22
CA SER A 471 -17.97 13.74 -7.54
C SER A 471 -19.00 12.64 -7.29
N LYS A 472 -20.21 13.01 -6.86
CA LYS A 472 -21.31 12.06 -6.65
C LYS A 472 -21.78 11.40 -7.95
N LEU A 473 -21.87 12.16 -9.05
CA LEU A 473 -22.19 11.59 -10.37
C LEU A 473 -21.08 10.65 -10.83
N ALA A 474 -19.80 11.01 -10.63
CA ALA A 474 -18.68 10.17 -10.99
C ALA A 474 -18.70 8.82 -10.25
N GLN A 475 -19.05 8.79 -8.97
CA GLN A 475 -19.22 7.54 -8.20
C GLN A 475 -20.31 6.60 -8.77
N SER A 476 -21.27 7.13 -9.53
CA SER A 476 -22.33 6.34 -10.15
C SER A 476 -21.95 5.73 -11.50
N LEU A 477 -20.80 6.10 -12.07
CA LEU A 477 -20.31 5.56 -13.34
C LEU A 477 -19.79 4.13 -13.16
N ASP A 478 -20.15 3.24 -14.08
CA ASP A 478 -19.75 1.82 -14.02
C ASP A 478 -18.22 1.64 -14.04
N SER A 479 -17.52 2.48 -14.80
CA SER A 479 -16.05 2.50 -14.91
C SER A 479 -15.34 2.81 -13.58
N ILE A 480 -15.97 3.61 -12.72
CA ILE A 480 -15.49 3.95 -11.38
C ILE A 480 -15.98 2.94 -10.35
N ARG A 481 -17.25 2.54 -10.42
CA ARG A 481 -17.85 1.57 -9.49
C ARG A 481 -17.16 0.21 -9.52
N ALA A 482 -16.66 -0.21 -10.69
CA ALA A 482 -15.90 -1.45 -10.84
C ALA A 482 -14.49 -1.41 -10.19
N LYS A 483 -13.93 -0.22 -9.97
CA LYS A 483 -12.57 -0.03 -9.43
C LYS A 483 -12.64 0.65 -8.07
N GLU A 484 -12.51 -0.14 -7.02
CA GLU A 484 -12.66 0.32 -5.63
C GLU A 484 -11.74 1.49 -5.26
N ASP A 485 -10.47 1.45 -5.66
CA ASP A 485 -9.51 2.52 -5.34
C ASP A 485 -9.94 3.88 -5.95
N ILE A 486 -10.48 3.87 -7.17
CA ILE A 486 -10.95 5.09 -7.84
C ILE A 486 -12.24 5.55 -7.18
N ARG A 487 -13.17 4.64 -6.85
CA ARG A 487 -14.39 4.96 -6.11
C ARG A 487 -14.08 5.66 -4.77
N LYS A 488 -13.11 5.12 -4.00
CA LYS A 488 -12.69 5.72 -2.72
C LYS A 488 -12.11 7.12 -2.90
N LYS A 489 -11.28 7.35 -3.92
CA LYS A 489 -10.80 8.70 -4.28
C LYS A 489 -11.95 9.67 -4.59
N CYS A 490 -12.97 9.20 -5.29
CA CYS A 490 -14.15 10.00 -5.60
C CYS A 490 -15.00 10.32 -4.36
N GLU A 491 -15.11 9.37 -3.42
CA GLU A 491 -15.77 9.57 -2.12
C GLU A 491 -15.00 10.60 -1.28
N GLN A 492 -13.67 10.56 -1.27
CA GLN A 492 -12.83 11.59 -0.63
C GLN A 492 -13.04 12.97 -1.25
N CYS A 493 -13.18 13.08 -2.58
CA CYS A 493 -13.48 14.35 -3.24
C CYS A 493 -14.88 14.89 -2.87
N GLU A 494 -15.88 14.02 -2.69
CA GLU A 494 -17.20 14.40 -2.18
C GLU A 494 -17.12 14.86 -0.72
N GLU A 495 -16.35 14.16 0.12
CA GLU A 495 -16.15 14.53 1.52
C GLU A 495 -15.52 15.93 1.64
N VAL A 496 -14.41 16.17 0.95
CA VAL A 496 -13.72 17.47 0.95
C VAL A 496 -14.66 18.59 0.44
N GLY A 497 -15.43 18.33 -0.61
CA GLY A 497 -16.39 19.31 -1.14
C GLY A 497 -17.54 19.61 -0.17
N LEU A 498 -18.07 18.59 0.53
CA LEU A 498 -19.11 18.78 1.55
C LEU A 498 -18.58 19.50 2.78
N GLU A 499 -17.34 19.23 3.21
CA GLU A 499 -16.68 19.99 4.28
C GLU A 499 -16.51 21.46 3.91
N SER A 500 -16.03 21.72 2.70
CA SER A 500 -15.86 23.06 2.16
C SER A 500 -17.18 23.82 2.13
N TRP A 501 -18.22 23.18 1.58
CA TRP A 501 -19.57 23.73 1.52
C TRP A 501 -20.08 24.02 2.94
N GLY A 502 -19.94 23.08 3.87
CA GLY A 502 -20.34 23.27 5.26
C GLY A 502 -19.67 24.49 5.89
N LYS A 503 -18.34 24.62 5.77
CA LYS A 503 -17.57 25.77 6.29
C LYS A 503 -18.03 27.10 5.69
N ILE A 504 -18.30 27.14 4.39
CA ILE A 504 -18.84 28.32 3.71
C ILE A 504 -20.21 28.70 4.28
N MET A 505 -21.09 27.71 4.48
CA MET A 505 -22.42 27.95 5.05
C MET A 505 -22.35 28.44 6.49
N THR A 506 -21.51 27.84 7.34
CA THR A 506 -21.28 28.31 8.71
C THR A 506 -20.82 29.76 8.73
N TYR A 507 -19.90 30.15 7.83
CA TYR A 507 -19.44 31.53 7.71
C TYR A 507 -20.56 32.49 7.28
N LEU A 508 -21.35 32.12 6.27
CA LEU A 508 -22.48 32.93 5.80
C LEU A 508 -23.59 33.06 6.87
N ALA A 509 -23.88 31.99 7.59
CA ALA A 509 -24.85 31.97 8.69
C ALA A 509 -24.38 32.86 9.86
N ALA A 510 -23.08 32.83 10.21
CA ALA A 510 -22.51 33.71 11.21
C ALA A 510 -22.61 35.19 10.82
N GLU A 511 -22.31 35.53 9.56
CA GLU A 511 -22.45 36.90 9.04
C GLU A 511 -23.92 37.36 9.03
N ALA A 512 -24.84 36.48 8.65
CA ALA A 512 -26.27 36.77 8.66
C ALA A 512 -26.79 37.00 10.10
N LYS A 513 -26.34 36.19 11.07
CA LYS A 513 -26.61 36.39 12.50
C LYS A 513 -26.04 37.70 13.01
N GLU A 514 -24.84 38.08 12.58
CA GLU A 514 -24.26 39.36 12.96
C GLU A 514 -25.12 40.52 12.45
N LYS A 515 -25.52 40.50 11.17
CA LYS A 515 -26.43 41.50 10.59
C LYS A 515 -27.78 41.54 11.30
N GLN A 516 -28.34 40.38 11.62
CA GLN A 516 -29.58 40.26 12.39
C GLN A 516 -29.41 40.85 13.80
N SER A 517 -28.29 40.56 14.48
CA SER A 517 -27.98 41.10 15.81
C SER A 517 -27.78 42.61 15.79
N GLN A 518 -27.10 43.16 14.77
CA GLN A 518 -26.93 44.59 14.57
C GLN A 518 -28.28 45.27 14.29
N ALA A 519 -29.15 44.65 13.48
CA ALA A 519 -30.50 45.15 13.22
C ALA A 519 -31.41 45.09 14.46
N LYS A 520 -31.19 44.13 15.37
CA LYS A 520 -31.92 43.99 16.65
C LYS A 520 -31.27 44.78 17.80
N SER A 521 -30.01 45.21 17.66
CA SER A 521 -29.30 46.01 18.66
C SER A 521 -29.83 47.44 18.73
N GLY A 522 -29.94 47.99 19.95
CA GLY A 522 -30.54 49.30 20.20
C GLY A 522 -29.73 50.45 19.58
N GLY A 523 -30.41 51.31 18.80
CA GLY A 523 -29.82 52.48 18.13
C GLY A 523 -30.74 53.05 17.04
N LEU A 524 -30.28 54.07 16.32
CA LEU A 524 -30.99 54.68 15.17
C LEU A 524 -31.32 53.66 14.07
N THR A 525 -30.40 52.71 13.81
CA THR A 525 -30.60 51.60 12.87
C THR A 525 -31.64 50.59 13.35
N GLY A 526 -31.66 50.25 14.64
CA GLY A 526 -32.68 49.36 15.22
C GLY A 526 -34.09 49.94 15.17
N LEU A 527 -34.25 51.27 15.29
CA LEU A 527 -35.53 51.96 15.12
C LEU A 527 -36.07 51.87 13.69
N VAL A 528 -35.20 51.97 12.67
CA VAL A 528 -35.57 51.82 11.26
C VAL A 528 -36.02 50.37 10.96
N TRP A 529 -35.31 49.38 11.47
CA TRP A 529 -35.66 47.97 11.28
C TRP A 529 -36.91 47.55 12.07
N LYS A 530 -37.20 48.19 13.20
CA LYS A 530 -38.45 47.97 13.96
C LYS A 530 -39.69 48.46 13.20
N ILE A 531 -39.53 49.44 12.30
CA ILE A 531 -40.60 49.96 11.42
C ILE A 531 -40.68 49.15 10.11
N ARG A 532 -39.53 48.76 9.54
CA ARG A 532 -39.45 48.03 8.26
C ARG A 532 -39.66 46.51 8.38
N GLY A 533 -39.51 45.96 9.58
CA GLY A 533 -39.61 44.53 9.90
C GLY A 533 -38.30 43.77 9.71
N THR A 534 -38.01 42.82 10.61
CA THR A 534 -36.80 41.95 10.57
C THR A 534 -37.05 40.59 9.92
N LYS A 535 -38.29 40.31 9.49
CA LYS A 535 -38.73 38.97 9.07
C LYS A 535 -37.87 38.36 7.95
N GLY A 536 -37.44 39.17 6.98
CA GLY A 536 -36.56 38.70 5.90
C GLY A 536 -35.16 38.31 6.38
N LEU A 537 -34.59 39.01 7.36
CA LEU A 537 -33.30 38.66 7.96
C LEU A 537 -33.40 37.39 8.81
N ASP A 538 -34.53 37.19 9.48
CA ASP A 538 -34.80 35.98 10.24
C ASP A 538 -34.93 34.76 9.30
N GLU A 539 -35.63 34.90 8.18
CA GLU A 539 -35.76 33.88 7.13
C GLU A 539 -34.43 33.58 6.43
N ASP A 540 -33.61 34.60 6.16
CA ASP A 540 -32.27 34.42 5.58
C ASP A 540 -31.34 33.62 6.50
N VAL A 541 -31.37 33.86 7.82
CA VAL A 541 -30.59 33.09 8.79
C VAL A 541 -31.09 31.64 8.83
N GLU A 542 -32.40 31.43 8.93
CA GLU A 542 -33.00 30.08 8.97
C GLU A 542 -32.69 29.27 7.71
N ASN A 543 -32.72 29.90 6.53
CA ASN A 543 -32.37 29.25 5.27
C ASN A 543 -30.88 28.82 5.23
N LEU A 544 -29.97 29.68 5.69
CA LEU A 544 -28.54 29.37 5.72
C LEU A 544 -28.20 28.27 6.74
N GLU A 545 -28.82 28.31 7.92
CA GLU A 545 -28.69 27.26 8.94
C GLU A 545 -29.29 25.93 8.46
N GLY A 546 -30.47 25.97 7.85
CA GLY A 546 -31.11 24.77 7.30
C GLY A 546 -30.29 24.11 6.19
N GLU A 547 -29.62 24.90 5.36
CA GLU A 547 -28.68 24.38 4.36
C GLU A 547 -27.41 23.81 5.03
N GLU A 548 -26.85 24.48 6.04
CA GLU A 548 -25.71 23.97 6.83
C GLU A 548 -26.03 22.61 7.47
N GLU A 549 -27.17 22.49 8.14
CA GLU A 549 -27.65 21.22 8.72
C GLU A 549 -27.83 20.15 7.63
N GLY A 550 -28.39 20.52 6.48
CA GLY A 550 -28.53 19.62 5.34
C GLY A 550 -27.19 19.09 4.82
N VAL A 551 -26.17 19.94 4.76
CA VAL A 551 -24.82 19.57 4.31
C VAL A 551 -24.11 18.70 5.34
N THR A 552 -24.17 19.06 6.62
CA THR A 552 -23.55 18.29 7.72
C THR A 552 -24.16 16.90 7.85
N LEU A 553 -25.48 16.75 7.67
CA LEU A 553 -26.14 15.45 7.63
C LEU A 553 -25.64 14.59 6.45
N ARG A 554 -25.46 15.19 5.27
CA ARG A 554 -24.90 14.47 4.10
C ARG A 554 -23.45 14.04 4.34
N LEU A 555 -22.63 14.92 4.90
CA LEU A 555 -21.24 14.64 5.25
C LEU A 555 -21.14 13.48 6.26
N ASN A 556 -21.93 13.54 7.33
CA ASN A 556 -21.97 12.49 8.35
C ASN A 556 -22.45 11.14 7.80
N LYS A 557 -23.41 11.17 6.86
CA LYS A 557 -23.87 9.97 6.15
C LYS A 557 -22.76 9.38 5.26
N LEU A 558 -22.02 10.22 4.53
CA LEU A 558 -20.91 9.79 3.69
C LEU A 558 -19.79 9.19 4.53
N ARG A 559 -19.34 9.88 5.59
CA ARG A 559 -18.32 9.38 6.52
C ARG A 559 -18.71 8.07 7.18
N SER A 560 -19.98 7.93 7.60
CA SER A 560 -20.49 6.68 8.17
C SER A 560 -20.45 5.52 7.16
N LYS A 561 -20.72 5.81 5.88
CA LYS A 561 -20.60 4.82 4.80
C LYS A 561 -19.14 4.44 4.56
N MET A 562 -18.24 5.41 4.42
CA MET A 562 -16.81 5.17 4.21
C MET A 562 -16.20 4.36 5.35
N LEU A 563 -16.51 4.74 6.60
CA LEU A 563 -16.06 4.01 7.79
C LEU A 563 -16.58 2.56 7.80
N LYS A 564 -17.83 2.34 7.39
CA LYS A 564 -18.39 1.00 7.27
C LYS A 564 -17.69 0.17 6.20
N ASP A 565 -17.42 0.75 5.02
CA ASP A 565 -16.68 0.10 3.95
C ASP A 565 -15.24 -0.25 4.43
N GLU A 566 -14.59 0.64 5.18
CA GLU A 566 -13.28 0.37 5.79
C GLU A 566 -13.33 -0.79 6.80
N TYR A 567 -14.34 -0.83 7.68
CA TYR A 567 -14.50 -1.97 8.60
C TYR A 567 -14.79 -3.27 7.86
N GLU A 568 -15.63 -3.26 6.82
CA GLU A 568 -15.89 -4.45 6.00
C GLU A 568 -14.61 -4.95 5.31
N ASP A 569 -13.75 -4.04 4.85
CA ASP A 569 -12.46 -4.39 4.28
C ASP A 569 -11.50 -4.95 5.32
N MET A 570 -11.44 -4.35 6.52
CA MET A 570 -10.66 -4.87 7.63
C MET A 570 -11.16 -6.27 8.04
N ASP A 571 -12.47 -6.48 8.14
CA ASP A 571 -13.06 -7.78 8.45
C ASP A 571 -12.74 -8.82 7.37
N ARG A 572 -12.81 -8.45 6.08
CA ARG A 572 -12.39 -9.33 4.98
C ARG A 572 -10.89 -9.66 5.07
N LYS A 573 -10.06 -8.69 5.43
CA LYS A 573 -8.61 -8.89 5.63
C LYS A 573 -8.35 -9.85 6.79
N TYR A 574 -9.01 -9.66 7.93
CA TYR A 574 -8.89 -10.55 9.09
C TYR A 574 -9.51 -11.94 8.87
N ALA A 575 -10.59 -12.05 8.08
CA ALA A 575 -11.19 -13.34 7.76
C ALA A 575 -10.32 -14.21 6.84
N ARG A 576 -9.53 -13.60 5.94
CA ARG A 576 -8.56 -14.31 5.09
C ARG A 576 -7.35 -14.84 5.86
N THR A 577 -7.03 -14.27 7.01
CA THR A 577 -5.88 -14.67 7.85
C THR A 577 -6.14 -15.95 8.67
N PHE A 578 -7.38 -16.41 8.80
CA PHE A 578 -7.72 -17.66 9.50
C PHE A 578 -7.80 -18.90 8.60
N VAL A 579 -7.42 -18.79 7.33
CA VAL A 579 -7.33 -19.94 6.41
C VAL A 579 -5.84 -20.25 6.17
N PHE A 580 -5.24 -20.97 7.12
CA PHE A 580 -3.97 -21.67 6.95
C PHE A 580 -4.21 -23.18 6.89
#